data_AF-A0A357V8U9-F1
#
_entry.id   AF-A0A357V8U9-F1
#
_cell.length_a   1.000
_cell.length_b   1.000
_cell.length_c   1.000
_cell.angle_alpha   90.00
_cell.angle_beta   90.00
_cell.angle_gamma   90.00
#
_symmetry.space_group_name_H-M   'P 1'
#
loop_
_entity.id
_entity.type
_entity.pdbx_description
1 polymer ?
#
loop_
_entity_poly.entity_id
_entity_poly.type
_entity_poly.pdbx_seq_one_letter_code
_entity_poly.pdbx_strand_id
1 'polypeptide(L)' 'MYIMYVDESGDTGLGQTQTTHFVLSGIVVHESRWRDFIGILIALRKTLRSVYGLPVRGEIHSSAFINSRPFNIEKHDR' A
#
# COMPACT_ATOMS: atom_id res chain seq x y z
N MET A 1 8.52 -13.18 19.06
CA MET A 1 8.49 -11.69 18.93
C MET A 1 7.52 -11.30 17.82
N TYR A 2 6.92 -10.11 17.89
CA TYR A 2 6.07 -9.56 16.82
C TYR A 2 6.72 -8.34 16.19
N ILE A 3 6.60 -8.23 14.87
CA ILE A 3 7.02 -7.07 14.08
C ILE A 3 5.74 -6.35 13.63
N MET A 4 5.71 -5.03 13.78
CA MET A 4 4.60 -4.19 13.32
C MET A 4 5.11 -3.18 12.30
N TYR A 5 4.47 -3.16 11.14
CA TYR A 5 4.54 -2.03 10.22
C TYR A 5 3.36 -1.10 10.51
N VAL A 6 3.59 0.20 10.49
CA VAL A 6 2.59 1.23 10.76
C VAL A 6 2.65 2.26 9.64
N ASP A 7 1.48 2.68 9.15
CA ASP A 7 1.34 3.73 8.15
C ASP A 7 0.16 4.64 8.50
N GLU A 8 0.32 5.93 8.20
CA GLU A 8 -0.60 6.99 8.58
C GLU A 8 -1.18 7.70 7.36
N SER A 9 -2.43 8.13 7.47
CA SER A 9 -3.11 8.93 6.46
C SER A 9 -3.89 10.06 7.13
N GLY A 10 -3.73 11.27 6.59
CA GLY A 10 -4.23 12.51 7.20
C GLY A 10 -3.10 13.32 7.85
N ASP A 11 -3.44 14.48 8.40
CA ASP A 11 -2.52 15.30 9.18
C ASP A 11 -2.76 15.18 10.70
N THR A 12 -1.75 15.55 11.47
CA THR A 12 -1.75 15.49 12.94
C THR A 12 -2.56 16.62 13.60
N GLY A 13 -3.23 17.47 12.83
CA GLY A 13 -4.03 18.59 13.30
C GLY A 13 -3.23 19.84 13.69
N LEU A 14 -1.89 19.81 13.57
CA LEU A 14 -0.99 20.88 14.03
C LEU A 14 -0.76 22.01 13.00
N GLY A 15 -1.53 22.06 11.89
CA GLY A 15 -1.38 23.02 10.79
C GLY A 15 -2.67 23.78 10.41
N GLN A 16 -2.58 24.66 9.40
CA GLN A 16 -3.72 25.47 8.92
C GLN A 16 -4.76 24.70 8.10
N THR A 17 -4.36 23.56 7.52
CA THR A 17 -5.26 22.61 6.87
C THR A 17 -5.38 21.39 7.77
N GLN A 18 -6.61 21.05 8.13
CA GLN A 18 -6.94 19.88 8.92
C GLN A 18 -7.82 18.95 8.09
N THR A 19 -7.29 17.77 7.75
CA THR A 19 -8.08 16.63 7.30
C THR A 19 -9.09 16.29 8.39
N THR A 20 -10.33 16.00 8.00
CA THR A 20 -11.40 15.69 8.95
C THR A 20 -11.18 14.36 9.67
N HIS A 21 -10.31 13.50 9.14
CA HIS A 21 -10.01 12.18 9.67
C HIS A 21 -8.50 11.93 9.63
N PHE A 22 -7.97 11.40 10.72
CA PHE A 22 -6.65 10.79 10.79
C PHE A 22 -6.81 9.29 10.94
N VAL A 23 -6.15 8.51 10.08
CA VAL A 23 -6.26 7.06 10.05
C VAL A 23 -4.87 6.46 10.24
N LEU A 24 -4.74 5.60 11.26
CA LEU A 24 -3.56 4.79 11.48
C LEU A 24 -3.87 3.34 11.08
N SER A 25 -3.02 2.77 10.25
CA SER A 25 -3.12 1.39 9.83
C SER A 25 -1.82 0.65 10.14
N GLY A 26 -1.90 -0.67 10.30
CA GLY A 26 -0.71 -1.45 10.54
C GLY A 26 -0.90 -2.93 10.24
N ILE A 27 0.23 -3.58 9.98
CA ILE A 27 0.31 -5.02 9.77
C ILE A 27 1.20 -5.59 10.87
N VAL A 28 0.67 -6.56 11.61
CA VAL A 28 1.39 -7.25 12.68
C VAL A 28 1.70 -8.68 12.25
N VAL A 29 2.98 -9.06 12.30
CA VAL A 29 3.46 -10.37 11.89
C VAL A 29 4.30 -10.98 13.00
N HIS A 30 4.04 -12.22 13.36
CA HIS A 30 4.92 -12.95 14.27
C HIS A 30 6.25 -13.23 13.57
N GLU A 31 7.38 -13.01 14.23
CA GLU A 31 8.73 -13.08 13.63
C GLU A 31 8.98 -14.42 12.91
N SER A 32 8.46 -15.53 13.46
CA SER A 32 8.65 -16.86 12.89
C SER A 32 8.00 -17.03 11.52
N ARG A 33 7.05 -16.15 11.17
CA ARG A 33 6.35 -16.12 9.88
C ARG A 33 6.86 -15.04 8.94
N TRP A 34 7.89 -14.29 9.34
CA TRP A 34 8.41 -13.18 8.54
C TRP A 34 8.79 -13.60 7.12
N ARG A 35 9.48 -14.73 6.98
CA ARG A 35 9.92 -15.23 5.68
C ARG A 35 8.75 -15.60 4.77
N ASP A 36 7.75 -16.28 5.31
CA ASP A 36 6.54 -16.68 4.57
C ASP A 36 5.73 -15.45 4.15
N PHE A 37 5.58 -14.49 5.06
CA PHE A 37 4.90 -13.23 4.80
C PHE A 37 5.54 -12.45 3.64
N ILE A 38 6.87 -12.35 3.61
CA ILE A 38 7.60 -11.72 2.50
C ILE A 38 7.40 -12.51 1.19
N GLY A 39 7.38 -13.85 1.25
CA GLY A 39 7.05 -14.69 0.10
C GLY A 39 5.68 -14.37 -0.48
N ILE A 40 4.67 -14.21 0.38
CA ILE A 40 3.30 -13.83 -0.01
C ILE A 40 3.28 -12.44 -0.66
N LEU A 41 3.99 -11.45 -0.09
CA LEU A 41 4.06 -10.10 -0.67
C LEU A 41 4.73 -10.08 -2.06
N ILE A 42 5.78 -10.88 -2.26
CA ILE A 42 6.43 -11.03 -3.57
C ILE A 42 5.46 -11.69 -4.57
N ALA A 43 4.76 -12.74 -4.16
CA ALA A 43 3.76 -13.40 -4.99
C ALA A 43 2.64 -12.42 -5.41
N LEU A 44 2.11 -11.65 -4.46
CA LEU A 44 1.13 -10.60 -4.72
C LEU A 44 1.63 -9.61 -5.77
N ARG A 45 2.85 -9.08 -5.63
CA ARG A 45 3.44 -8.14 -6.61
C ARG A 45 3.59 -8.75 -8.00
N LYS A 46 3.96 -10.04 -8.09
CA LYS A 46 4.01 -10.76 -9.38
C LYS A 46 2.63 -10.92 -9.99
N THR A 47 1.61 -11.23 -9.18
CA THR A 47 0.22 -11.30 -9.64
C THR A 47 -0.26 -9.95 -10.16
N LEU A 48 0.00 -8.85 -9.43
CA LEU A 48 -0.35 -7.50 -9.89
C LEU A 48 0.31 -7.13 -11.23
N ARG A 49 1.57 -7.54 -11.45
CA ARG A 49 2.22 -7.41 -12.75
C ARG A 49 1.52 -8.23 -13.83
N SER A 50 1.19 -9.48 -13.53
CA SER A 50 0.58 -10.40 -14.48
C SER A 50 -0.83 -9.99 -14.90
N VAL A 51 -1.63 -9.47 -13.96
CA VAL A 51 -3.03 -9.11 -14.20
C VAL A 51 -3.15 -7.69 -14.73
N TYR A 52 -2.42 -6.73 -14.14
CA TYR A 52 -2.61 -5.30 -14.41
C TYR A 52 -1.40 -4.62 -15.08
N GLY A 53 -0.32 -5.36 -15.40
CA GLY A 53 0.90 -4.80 -15.98
C GLY A 53 1.76 -3.97 -15.01
N LEU A 54 1.37 -3.86 -13.74
CA LEU A 54 2.04 -3.02 -12.74
C LEU A 54 3.51 -3.43 -12.51
N PRO A 55 4.49 -2.50 -12.49
CA PRO A 55 5.88 -2.84 -12.23
C PRO A 55 6.07 -3.50 -10.86
N VAL A 56 6.73 -4.67 -10.80
CA VAL A 56 6.94 -5.43 -9.55
C VAL A 56 7.68 -4.61 -8.48
N ARG A 57 8.65 -3.80 -8.91
CA ARG A 57 9.43 -2.90 -8.04
C ARG A 57 8.87 -1.48 -7.96
N GLY A 58 7.73 -1.22 -8.60
CA GLY A 58 7.08 0.07 -8.51
C GLY A 58 6.53 0.32 -7.11
N GLU A 59 6.51 1.58 -6.72
CA GLU A 59 5.72 2.04 -5.57
C GLU A 59 4.27 2.28 -6.01
N ILE A 60 3.33 1.86 -5.18
CA ILE A 60 1.90 2.03 -5.41
C ILE A 60 1.39 2.95 -4.32
N HIS A 61 1.10 4.20 -4.68
CA HIS A 61 0.53 5.20 -3.79
C HIS A 61 -0.94 5.40 -4.13
N SER A 62 -1.83 5.12 -3.18
CA SER A 62 -3.28 5.20 -3.39
C SER A 62 -3.72 6.57 -3.93
N SER A 63 -3.14 7.65 -3.41
CA SER A 63 -3.43 9.02 -3.87
C SER A 63 -3.11 9.23 -5.35
N ALA A 64 -2.01 8.67 -5.85
CA ALA A 64 -1.62 8.74 -7.25
C ALA A 64 -2.59 7.98 -8.16
N PHE A 65 -3.10 6.82 -7.74
CA PHE A 65 -4.06 6.03 -8.51
C PHE A 65 -5.49 6.60 -8.49
N ILE A 66 -5.86 7.30 -7.42
CA ILE A 66 -7.17 7.98 -7.32
C ILE A 66 -7.18 9.25 -8.18
N ASN A 67 -6.18 10.11 -7.96
CA ASN A 67 -6.11 11.45 -8.55
C ASN A 67 -5.52 11.46 -9.97
N SER A 68 -4.82 10.41 -10.38
CA SER A 68 -4.16 10.31 -11.68
C SER A 68 -4.30 8.92 -12.28
N ARG A 69 -3.68 8.69 -13.45
CA ARG A 69 -3.65 7.38 -14.12
C ARG A 69 -2.20 6.91 -14.29
N PRO A 70 -1.51 6.58 -13.18
CA PRO A 70 -0.14 6.08 -13.27
C PRO A 70 -0.14 4.77 -14.07
N PHE A 71 0.90 4.58 -14.89
CA PHE A 71 1.08 3.39 -15.72
C PHE A 71 0.01 3.14 -16.80
N ASN A 72 -0.81 4.14 -17.13
CA ASN A 72 -1.86 4.07 -18.17
C ASN A 72 -2.86 2.91 -18.00
N ILE A 73 -3.16 2.54 -16.76
CA ILE A 73 -4.16 1.51 -16.45
C ILE A 73 -5.55 2.14 -16.56
N GLU A 74 -6.48 1.47 -17.24
CA GLU A 74 -7.86 1.92 -17.36
C GLU A 74 -8.58 1.90 -16.01
N LYS A 75 -9.41 2.92 -15.75
CA LYS A 75 -10.19 2.96 -14.51
C LYS A 75 -11.30 1.92 -14.56
N HIS A 76 -11.44 1.14 -13.50
CA HIS A 76 -12.46 0.09 -13.34
C HIS A 76 -12.31 -1.15 -14.23
N ASP A 77 -11.09 -1.44 -14.71
CA ASP A 77 -10.77 -2.73 -15.32
C ASP A 77 -10.88 -3.82 -14.24
N ARG A 78 -11.92 -4.67 -14.32
CA ARG A 78 -12.32 -5.64 -13.29
C ARG A 78 -11.88 -7.05 -13.65
#